data_AF-A0A5J5H2V7-F1
#
_entry.id   AF-A0A5J5H2V7-F1
#
_cell.length_a   1.000
_cell.length_b   1.000
_cell.length_c   1.000
_cell.angle_alpha   90.00
_cell.angle_beta   90.00
_cell.angle_gamma   90.00
#
_symmetry.space_group_name_H-M   'P 1'
#
loop_
_entity.id
_entity.type
_entity.pdbx_description
1 polymer ?
#
loop_
_entity_poly.entity_id
_entity_poly.type
_entity_poly.pdbx_seq_one_letter_code
_entity_poly.pdbx_strand_id
1 'polypeptide(L)' 'MFAIIGVLLIGAIISFFEISPLVKKKWWREIVVYFLLLTTGLTLSILIIKDVAILNPIDLLIKIYSPVASFMERILT' A
#
# COMPACT_ATOMS: atom_id res chain seq x y z
N MET A 1 0.05 -6.35 13.61
CA MET A 1 -1.36 -6.07 13.98
C MET A 1 -1.59 -4.60 14.34
N PHE A 2 -0.79 -4.00 15.24
CA PHE A 2 -0.91 -2.56 15.59
C PHE A 2 -0.82 -1.60 14.39
N ALA A 3 0.04 -1.89 13.41
CA ALA A 3 0.14 -1.09 12.18
C ALA A 3 -1.17 -1.08 11.36
N ILE A 4 -1.88 -2.22 11.26
CA ILE A 4 -3.16 -2.32 10.54
C ILE A 4 -4.24 -1.49 11.26
N ILE A 5 -4.27 -1.58 12.59
CA ILE A 5 -5.19 -0.79 13.41
C ILE A 5 -4.92 0.70 13.22
N GLY A 6 -3.65 1.13 13.20
CA GLY A 6 -3.27 2.52 12.95
C GLY A 6 -3.73 3.01 11.57
N VAL A 7 -3.52 2.22 10.52
CA VAL A 7 -3.96 2.57 9.15
C VAL A 7 -5.48 2.69 9.07
N LEU A 8 -6.23 1.78 9.68
CA LEU A 8 -7.69 1.86 9.73
C LEU A 8 -8.18 3.09 10.52
N LEU A 9 -7.53 3.42 11.64
CA LEU A 9 -7.87 4.59 12.46
C LEU A 9 -7.65 5.89 11.68
N ILE A 10 -6.51 6.02 11.03
CA ILE A 10 -6.19 7.19 10.20
C ILE A 10 -7.17 7.30 9.03
N GLY A 11 -7.44 6.17 8.34
CA GLY A 11 -8.41 6.11 7.26
C GLY A 11 -9.81 6.55 7.72
N ALA A 12 -10.26 6.12 8.89
CA ALA A 12 -11.56 6.50 9.44
C ALA A 12 -11.63 8.00 9.79
N ILE A 13 -10.57 8.56 10.38
CA ILE A 13 -10.49 9.99 10.71
C ILE A 13 -10.58 10.83 9.43
N ILE A 14 -9.77 10.51 8.43
CA ILE A 14 -9.77 11.20 7.12
C ILE A 14 -11.16 11.10 6.50
N SER A 15 -11.76 9.90 6.51
CA SER A 15 -13.09 9.67 5.94
C SER A 15 -14.19 10.46 6.60
N PHE A 16 -14.14 10.64 7.92
CA PHE A 16 -15.10 11.48 8.63
C PHE A 16 -15.04 12.95 8.18
N PHE A 17 -13.83 13.49 7.98
CA PHE A 17 -13.63 14.85 7.51
C PHE A 17 -14.01 15.03 6.03
N GLU A 18 -13.75 14.03 5.19
CA GLU A 18 -13.96 14.11 3.75
C GLU A 18 -15.41 13.80 3.34
N ILE A 19 -16.05 12.79 3.93
CA ILE A 19 -17.42 12.39 3.59
C ILE A 19 -18.44 13.46 4.03
N SER A 20 -18.24 14.11 5.18
CA SER A 20 -19.18 15.11 5.72
C SER A 20 -19.51 16.26 4.73
N PRO A 21 -18.53 16.96 4.11
CA PRO A 21 -18.80 17.98 3.09
C PRO A 21 -19.35 17.40 1.78
N LEU A 22 -18.92 16.20 1.38
CA LEU A 22 -19.34 15.52 0.15
C LEU A 22 -20.83 15.12 0.18
N VAL A 23 -21.31 14.61 1.32
CA VAL A 23 -22.72 14.28 1.54
C VAL A 23 -23.59 15.53 1.59
N LYS A 24 -23.12 16.60 2.25
CA LYS A 24 -23.83 17.89 2.29
C LYS A 24 -24.04 18.49 0.90
N LYS A 25 -23.07 18.33 -0.01
CA LYS A 25 -23.16 18.77 -1.41
C LYS A 25 -23.94 17.81 -2.32
N LYS A 26 -24.35 16.64 -1.83
CA LYS A 26 -25.02 15.56 -2.61
C LYS A 26 -24.23 15.14 -3.85
N TRP A 27 -22.89 15.19 -3.78
CA TRP A 27 -22.02 14.83 -4.90
C TRP A 27 -21.74 13.33 -4.93
N TRP A 28 -22.76 12.55 -5.31
CA TRP A 28 -22.70 11.09 -5.35
C TRP A 28 -21.55 10.53 -6.20
N ARG A 29 -21.22 11.19 -7.32
CA ARG A 29 -20.09 10.77 -8.18
C ARG A 29 -18.75 10.89 -7.47
N GLU A 30 -18.55 11.95 -6.70
CA GLU A 30 -17.29 12.15 -5.98
C GLU A 30 -17.18 11.21 -4.78
N ILE A 31 -18.29 10.89 -4.10
CA ILE A 31 -18.31 9.88 -3.04
C ILE A 31 -17.86 8.52 -3.57
N VAL A 32 -18.28 8.13 -4.78
CA VAL A 32 -17.87 6.87 -5.41
C VAL A 32 -16.37 6.86 -5.72
N VAL A 33 -15.85 7.95 -6.31
CA VAL A 33 -14.41 8.06 -6.62
C VAL A 33 -13.57 8.07 -5.34
N TYR A 34 -14.02 8.80 -4.33
CA TYR A 34 -13.42 8.83 -3.00
C TYR A 34 -13.37 7.43 -2.38
N PHE A 35 -14.47 6.70 -2.38
CA PHE A 35 -14.52 5.35 -1.81
C PHE A 35 -13.61 4.38 -2.55
N LEU A 36 -13.54 4.46 -3.89
CA LEU A 36 -12.60 3.67 -4.69
C LEU A 36 -11.13 3.97 -4.32
N LEU A 37 -10.77 5.24 -4.20
CA LEU A 37 -9.42 5.65 -3.79
C LEU A 37 -9.09 5.23 -2.35
N LEU A 38 -10.03 5.38 -1.42
CA LEU A 38 -9.85 5.01 -0.02
C LEU A 38 -9.66 3.50 0.12
N THR A 39 -10.54 2.71 -0.51
CA THR A 39 -10.47 1.25 -0.45
C THR A 39 -9.21 0.71 -1.09
N THR A 40 -8.79 1.25 -2.24
CA THR A 40 -7.52 0.86 -2.88
C THR A 40 -6.31 1.21 -2.01
N GLY A 41 -6.25 2.42 -1.43
CA GLY A 41 -5.17 2.83 -0.54
C GLY A 41 -5.08 1.99 0.75
N LEU A 42 -6.23 1.70 1.38
CA LEU A 42 -6.29 0.82 2.55
C LEU A 42 -5.86 -0.61 2.21
N THR A 43 -6.33 -1.14 1.08
CA THR A 43 -5.96 -2.48 0.61
C THR A 43 -4.46 -2.57 0.38
N LEU A 44 -3.87 -1.64 -0.36
CA LEU A 44 -2.42 -1.57 -0.58
C LEU A 44 -1.64 -1.46 0.73
N SER A 45 -2.07 -0.61 1.66
CA SER A 45 -1.42 -0.47 2.96
C SER A 45 -1.45 -1.76 3.78
N ILE A 46 -2.58 -2.48 3.78
CA ILE A 46 -2.72 -3.78 4.47
C ILE A 46 -1.84 -4.84 3.79
N LEU A 47 -1.77 -4.85 2.45
CA LEU A 47 -0.90 -5.76 1.70
C LEU A 47 0.58 -5.54 2.05
N ILE A 48 1.03 -4.29 2.10
CA ILE A 48 2.39 -3.92 2.54
C ILE A 48 2.65 -4.42 3.96
N ILE A 49 1.73 -4.17 4.90
CA ILE A 49 1.90 -4.60 6.31
C ILE A 49 1.92 -6.11 6.47
N LYS A 50 1.17 -6.85 5.64
CA LYS A 50 1.12 -8.31 5.70
C LYS A 50 2.35 -8.97 5.09
N ASP A 51 3.33 -8.22 4.56
CA ASP A 51 4.43 -8.75 3.74
C ASP A 51 3.91 -9.73 2.67
N VAL A 52 2.66 -9.55 2.23
CA VAL A 52 2.14 -10.30 1.10
C VAL A 52 2.90 -9.73 -0.07
N ALA A 53 3.76 -10.56 -0.65
CA ALA A 53 4.59 -10.27 -1.79
C ALA A 53 3.73 -9.84 -3.00
N ILE A 54 3.22 -8.62 -2.98
CA ILE A 54 3.26 -7.77 -4.16
C ILE A 54 4.71 -7.89 -4.60
N LEU A 55 4.99 -8.48 -5.77
CA LEU A 55 6.33 -8.61 -6.35
C LEU A 55 7.14 -7.38 -5.98
N ASN A 56 7.93 -7.47 -4.91
CA ASN A 56 8.57 -6.30 -4.37
C ASN A 56 9.62 -5.96 -5.42
N PRO A 57 9.61 -4.76 -6.00
CA PRO A 57 10.60 -4.40 -7.02
C PRO A 57 12.02 -4.65 -6.50
N ILE A 58 12.21 -4.52 -5.19
CA ILE A 58 13.45 -4.84 -4.48
C ILE A 58 13.74 -6.34 -4.51
N ASP A 59 12.79 -7.24 -4.27
CA ASP A 59 13.01 -8.69 -4.37
C ASP A 59 13.31 -9.13 -5.80
N LEU A 60 12.68 -8.47 -6.78
CA LEU A 60 12.96 -8.68 -8.20
C LEU A 60 14.39 -8.23 -8.54
N LEU A 61 14.81 -7.06 -8.01
CA LEU A 61 16.18 -6.58 -8.11
C LEU A 61 17.17 -7.53 -7.43
N ILE A 62 16.88 -8.00 -6.21
CA ILE A 62 17.72 -8.95 -5.48
C ILE A 62 17.84 -10.26 -6.26
N LYS A 63 16.77 -10.75 -6.89
CA LYS A 63 16.80 -11.95 -7.73
C LYS A 63 17.66 -11.78 -8.98
N ILE A 64 17.72 -10.57 -9.56
CA ILE A 64 18.58 -10.24 -10.70
C ILE A 64 20.04 -10.07 -10.27
N TYR A 65 20.30 -9.45 -9.12
CA TYR A 65 21.64 -9.16 -8.61
C TYR A 65 22.31 -10.34 -7.91
N SER A 66 21.53 -11.25 -7.30
CA SER A 66 22.02 -12.47 -6.65
C SER A 66 22.97 -13.32 -7.51
N PRO A 67 22.66 -13.65 -8.78
CA PRO A 67 23.59 -14.40 -9.63
C PRO A 67 24.87 -13.63 -9.98
N VAL A 68 24.82 -12.30 -10.01
CA VAL A 68 26.01 -11.46 -10.24
C VAL A 68 26.90 -11.44 -8.99
N ALA A 69 26.30 -11.32 -7.82
CA ALA A 69 27.00 -11.35 -6.53
C ALA A 69 27.69 -12.71 -6.30
N SER A 70 27.01 -13.83 -6.59
CA SER A 70 27.60 -15.16 -6.46
C SER A 70 28.72 -15.41 -7.47
N PHE A 71 28.64 -14.79 -8.66
CA PHE A 71 29.73 -14.84 -9.64
C PHE A 71 30.96 -14.05 -9.15
N MET A 72 30.77 -12.89 -8.52
CA MET A 72 31.86 -12.12 -7.91
C MET A 72 32.51 -12.86 -6.74
N GLU A 73 31.73 -13.44 -5.82
CA GLU A 73 32.28 -14.22 -4.70
C GLU A 73 33.14 -15.39 -5.19
N ARG A 74 32.72 -16.06 -6.26
CA ARG A 74 33.43 -17.20 -6.85
C ARG A 74 34.69 -16.83 -7.62
N ILE A 75 34.86 -15.56 -7.97
CA ILE A 75 36.09 -15.03 -8.59
C ILE A 75 37.08 -14.56 -7.52
N LEU A 76 36.57 -14.08 -6.37
CA LEU A 76 37.36 -13.57 -5.27
C LEU A 76 37.85 -14.64 -4.29
N THR A 77 37.30 -15.86 -4.35
CA THR A 77 37.68 -17.04 -3.53
C THR A 77 38.32 -18.10 -4.41
#